data_AF-A0A7L2UCU0-F1
#
_entry.id   AF-A0A7L2UCU0-F1
#
_cell.length_a   1.000
_cell.length_b   1.000
_cell.length_c   1.000
_cell.angle_alpha   90.00
_cell.angle_beta   90.00
_cell.angle_gamma   90.00
#
_symmetry.space_group_name_H-M   'P 1'
#
loop_
_entity.id
_entity.type
_entity.pdbx_description
1 polymer ?
#
loop_
_entity_poly.entity_id
_entity_poly.type
_entity_poly.pdbx_seq_one_letter_code
_entity_poly.pdbx_strand_id
1 'polypeptide(L)'
;SDALVSSVGLTLVGPYDILAGKHKKAKSTDLDFNLHWRFFYDPPEFQTILVGDSKTQYHMGYFRDVPDELPVWVGANETRKGCVISQVGDNVFAAVKLFLSKKLKEVTDKKKNAILKDIDEKLTRTAKELGYSLEQKTMKMKQRDKKVVTKAFHGAGLVVPVDKNDVGYRELPETNANLKKICKAIVDAPTDDERLKAFAPIQEMLTFVQFANDECDYGMGYELGMDLFCYGSHYFHKTVGQLLPLAYTLLKRNLFAEIIQSHLADRREEEVDRLSP
;
A
#
# COMPACT_ATOMS: atom_id res chain seq x y z
N SER A 1 -10.71 -1.17 20.27
CA SER A 1 -9.65 -1.64 19.34
C SER A 1 -9.35 -3.13 19.48
N ASP A 2 -9.53 -3.75 20.67
CA ASP A 2 -8.82 -5.01 20.98
C ASP A 2 -9.69 -6.28 20.95
N ALA A 3 -10.93 -6.19 20.47
CA ALA A 3 -11.91 -7.30 20.50
C ALA A 3 -11.43 -8.58 19.77
N LEU A 4 -10.52 -8.44 18.80
CA LEU A 4 -9.98 -9.55 18.01
C LEU A 4 -8.59 -10.00 18.49
N VAL A 5 -7.98 -9.32 19.48
CA VAL A 5 -6.57 -9.54 19.84
C VAL A 5 -6.36 -10.92 20.48
N SER A 6 -7.11 -11.25 21.53
CA SER A 6 -6.92 -12.50 22.29
C SER A 6 -7.24 -13.75 21.46
N SER A 7 -8.14 -13.62 20.47
CA SER A 7 -8.64 -14.74 19.68
C SER A 7 -7.94 -14.82 18.32
N VAL A 8 -8.00 -13.73 17.55
CA VAL A 8 -7.57 -13.65 16.16
C VAL A 8 -6.16 -13.06 16.03
N GLY A 9 -5.65 -12.36 17.05
CA GLY A 9 -4.36 -11.70 16.99
C GLY A 9 -4.34 -10.54 16.01
N LEU A 10 -5.48 -9.86 15.84
CA LEU A 10 -5.62 -8.66 15.05
C LEU A 10 -6.06 -7.50 15.94
N THR A 11 -5.52 -6.31 15.69
CA THR A 11 -5.85 -5.07 16.39
C THR A 11 -6.38 -4.07 15.38
N LEU A 12 -7.53 -3.46 15.67
CA LEU A 12 -8.05 -2.33 14.90
C LEU A 12 -7.25 -1.07 15.25
N VAL A 13 -6.70 -0.41 14.23
CA VAL A 13 -5.79 0.74 14.35
C VAL A 13 -6.09 1.84 13.33
N GLY A 14 -5.29 2.90 13.32
CA GLY A 14 -5.36 3.97 12.32
C GLY A 14 -6.64 4.79 12.51
N PRO A 15 -7.58 4.83 11.54
CA PRO A 15 -8.86 5.52 11.76
C PRO A 15 -9.65 4.95 12.95
N TYR A 16 -9.47 3.67 13.31
CA TYR A 16 -10.11 3.08 14.48
C TYR A 16 -9.52 3.57 15.81
N ASP A 17 -8.28 4.07 15.83
CA ASP A 17 -7.70 4.69 17.02
C ASP A 17 -8.35 6.05 17.32
N ILE A 18 -8.83 6.75 16.27
CA ILE A 18 -9.64 7.96 16.41
C ILE A 18 -11.00 7.60 17.03
N LEU A 19 -11.68 6.59 16.50
CA LEU A 19 -12.96 6.10 17.04
C LEU A 19 -12.84 5.60 18.49
N ALA A 20 -11.70 5.01 18.85
CA ALA A 20 -11.39 4.60 20.21
C ALA A 20 -10.95 5.74 21.14
N GLY A 21 -10.85 6.98 20.62
CA GLY A 21 -10.45 8.16 21.39
C GLY A 21 -8.98 8.22 21.80
N LYS A 22 -8.10 7.40 21.21
CA LYS A 22 -6.66 7.34 21.58
C LYS A 22 -5.93 8.64 21.25
N HIS A 23 -6.29 9.29 20.15
CA HIS A 23 -5.74 10.59 19.74
C HIS A 23 -5.87 11.68 20.81
N LYS A 24 -6.90 11.62 21.67
CA LYS A 24 -7.10 12.60 22.75
C LYS A 24 -6.05 12.54 23.85
N LYS A 25 -5.28 11.46 23.92
CA LYS A 25 -4.22 11.23 24.92
C LYS A 25 -2.83 11.51 24.37
N ALA A 26 -2.71 11.79 23.08
CA ALA A 26 -1.44 12.05 22.45
C ALA A 26 -0.88 13.39 22.96
N LYS A 27 0.40 13.39 23.33
CA LYS A 27 1.08 14.55 23.94
C LYS A 27 1.49 15.60 22.91
N SER A 28 1.63 15.21 21.65
CA SER A 28 2.07 16.09 20.57
C SER A 28 0.90 16.86 19.98
N THR A 29 1.08 18.17 19.77
CA THR A 29 0.15 19.01 19.00
C THR A 29 0.34 18.86 17.49
N ASP A 30 1.48 18.29 17.05
CA ASP A 30 1.88 18.15 15.64
C ASP A 30 1.80 16.67 15.21
N LEU A 31 0.62 16.07 15.29
CA LEU A 31 0.39 14.69 14.85
C LEU A 31 0.10 14.63 13.36
N ASP A 32 1.05 14.11 12.59
CA ASP A 32 0.81 13.80 11.19
C ASP A 32 0.11 12.43 11.04
N PHE A 33 -1.21 12.46 10.88
CA PHE A 33 -2.01 11.25 10.65
C PHE A 33 -1.72 10.58 9.30
N ASN A 34 -1.06 11.27 8.35
CA ASN A 34 -0.59 10.61 7.14
C ASN A 34 0.41 9.51 7.46
N LEU A 35 1.13 9.61 8.58
CA LEU A 35 2.17 8.67 9.01
C LEU A 35 1.72 7.69 10.09
N HIS A 36 0.53 7.86 10.65
CA HIS A 36 0.00 7.00 11.71
C HIS A 36 -0.37 5.61 11.16
N TRP A 37 0.35 4.59 11.63
CA TRP A 37 0.30 3.21 11.14
C TRP A 37 0.63 3.06 9.64
N ARG A 38 1.39 4.00 9.08
CA ARG A 38 1.94 3.86 7.73
C ARG A 38 3.22 3.04 7.81
N PHE A 39 3.20 1.84 7.26
CA PHE A 39 4.38 0.97 7.18
C PHE A 39 5.28 1.38 6.02
N PHE A 40 6.53 0.92 6.08
CA PHE A 40 7.60 1.28 5.15
C PHE A 40 7.20 1.14 3.67
N TYR A 41 6.46 0.09 3.31
CA TYR A 41 6.04 -0.17 1.94
C TYR A 41 4.59 0.27 1.63
N ASP A 42 3.93 0.99 2.53
CA ASP A 42 2.56 1.47 2.30
C ASP A 42 2.59 2.66 1.35
N PRO A 43 2.12 2.50 0.10
CA PRO A 43 2.02 3.63 -0.80
C PRO A 43 0.87 4.55 -0.35
N PRO A 44 0.79 5.79 -0.83
CA PRO A 44 -0.24 6.75 -0.42
C PRO A 44 -1.69 6.24 -0.54
N GLU A 45 -1.95 5.36 -1.50
CA GLU A 45 -3.23 4.70 -1.77
C GLU A 45 -3.67 3.78 -0.62
N PHE A 46 -2.71 3.27 0.15
CA PHE A 46 -2.92 2.27 1.19
C PHE A 46 -3.02 2.95 2.56
N GLN A 47 -4.16 2.74 3.23
CA GLN A 47 -4.46 3.24 4.57
C GLN A 47 -4.68 2.07 5.52
N THR A 48 -3.72 1.82 6.41
CA THR A 48 -3.79 0.75 7.41
C THR A 48 -4.99 0.91 8.35
N ILE A 49 -5.68 -0.20 8.60
CA ILE A 49 -6.84 -0.30 9.50
C ILE A 49 -6.75 -1.44 10.51
N LEU A 50 -5.92 -2.45 10.22
CA LEU A 50 -5.73 -3.62 11.06
C LEU A 50 -4.24 -3.98 11.09
N VAL A 51 -3.72 -4.36 12.25
CA VAL A 51 -2.37 -4.92 12.40
C VAL A 51 -2.45 -6.30 13.04
N GLY A 52 -1.53 -7.19 12.66
CA GLY A 52 -1.45 -8.57 13.13
C GLY A 52 -0.06 -8.92 13.66
N ASP A 53 0.58 -9.93 13.09
CA ASP A 53 1.88 -10.40 13.54
C ASP A 53 2.97 -9.33 13.39
N SER A 54 3.40 -8.77 14.53
CA SER A 54 4.49 -7.79 14.60
C SER A 54 5.82 -8.29 14.03
N LYS A 55 6.08 -9.61 14.04
CA LYS A 55 7.35 -10.17 13.53
C LYS A 55 7.48 -10.02 12.03
N THR A 56 6.39 -10.21 11.29
CA THR A 56 6.35 -10.00 9.85
C THR A 56 5.83 -8.61 9.47
N GLN A 57 5.38 -7.84 10.46
CA GLN A 57 4.63 -6.60 10.29
C GLN A 57 3.41 -6.82 9.39
N TYR A 58 2.69 -7.92 9.62
CA TYR A 58 1.44 -8.19 8.91
C TYR A 58 0.41 -7.11 9.25
N HIS A 59 -0.17 -6.50 8.24
CA HIS A 59 -1.21 -5.51 8.41
C HIS A 59 -2.16 -5.51 7.20
N MET A 60 -3.35 -4.94 7.40
CA MET A 60 -4.35 -4.76 6.35
C MET A 60 -4.77 -3.29 6.27
N GLY A 61 -5.10 -2.85 5.06
CA GLY A 61 -5.45 -1.47 4.78
C GLY A 61 -6.46 -1.34 3.66
N TYR A 62 -7.21 -0.25 3.68
CA TYR A 62 -8.02 0.16 2.54
C TYR A 62 -7.13 0.67 1.42
N PHE A 63 -7.40 0.26 0.19
CA PHE A 63 -6.69 0.76 -1.00
C PHE A 63 -7.61 1.70 -1.80
N ARG A 64 -7.15 2.92 -2.09
CA ARG A 64 -7.86 3.95 -2.87
C ARG A 64 -7.04 4.37 -4.08
N ASP A 65 -7.61 4.25 -5.27
CA ASP A 65 -6.95 4.75 -6.50
C ASP A 65 -6.92 6.29 -6.55
N VAL A 66 -7.92 6.93 -5.95
CA VAL A 66 -8.10 8.40 -5.88
C VAL A 66 -8.45 8.77 -4.44
N PRO A 67 -7.87 9.83 -3.84
CA PRO A 67 -8.06 10.16 -2.44
C PRO A 67 -9.52 10.46 -2.06
N ASP A 68 -10.28 11.09 -2.97
CA ASP A 68 -11.67 11.50 -2.76
C ASP A 68 -12.68 10.38 -3.06
N GLU A 69 -12.21 9.20 -3.48
CA GLU A 69 -13.05 8.03 -3.74
C GLU A 69 -13.07 7.04 -2.57
N LEU A 70 -14.12 6.22 -2.53
CA LEU A 70 -14.18 5.11 -1.59
C LEU A 70 -13.10 4.06 -1.91
N PRO A 71 -12.62 3.30 -0.91
CA PRO A 71 -11.71 2.19 -1.13
C PRO A 71 -12.23 1.20 -2.17
N VAL A 72 -11.37 0.79 -3.10
CA VAL A 72 -11.71 -0.20 -4.13
C VAL A 72 -11.66 -1.62 -3.59
N TRP A 73 -10.85 -1.86 -2.55
CA TRP A 73 -10.74 -3.13 -1.83
C TRP A 73 -9.90 -3.00 -0.55
N VAL A 74 -9.78 -4.09 0.21
CA VAL A 74 -8.86 -4.23 1.36
C VAL A 74 -7.65 -5.06 0.94
N GLY A 75 -6.46 -4.52 1.19
CA GLY A 75 -5.19 -5.18 0.95
C GLY A 75 -4.55 -5.69 2.22
N ALA A 76 -3.62 -6.63 2.08
CA ALA A 76 -2.74 -7.09 3.14
C ALA A 76 -1.28 -7.10 2.68
N ASN A 77 -0.38 -6.68 3.57
CA ASN A 77 1.07 -6.73 3.34
C ASN A 77 1.79 -7.28 4.59
N GLU A 78 2.96 -7.86 4.37
CA GLU A 78 3.93 -8.24 5.41
C GLU A 78 5.22 -7.47 5.12
N THR A 79 5.39 -6.30 5.74
CA THR A 79 6.44 -5.35 5.39
C THR A 79 7.84 -5.97 5.42
N ARG A 80 8.09 -6.89 6.37
CA ARG A 80 9.38 -7.59 6.49
C ARG A 80 9.66 -8.59 5.36
N LYS A 81 8.64 -8.96 4.57
CA LYS A 81 8.77 -9.84 3.39
C LYS A 81 8.87 -9.08 2.07
N GLY A 82 8.55 -7.78 2.06
CA GLY A 82 8.65 -6.91 0.89
C GLY A 82 7.38 -6.10 0.62
N CYS A 83 7.30 -5.51 -0.57
CA CYS A 83 6.29 -4.52 -0.94
C CYS A 83 5.00 -5.08 -1.55
N VAL A 84 4.85 -6.40 -1.69
CA VAL A 84 3.68 -6.99 -2.36
C VAL A 84 2.41 -6.80 -1.52
N ILE A 85 1.37 -6.26 -2.15
CA ILE A 85 0.06 -6.06 -1.52
C ILE A 85 -0.93 -7.09 -2.09
N SER A 86 -1.41 -7.97 -1.22
CA SER A 86 -2.39 -9.00 -1.58
C SER A 86 -3.81 -8.48 -1.40
N GLN A 87 -4.67 -8.67 -2.40
CA GLN A 87 -6.09 -8.32 -2.28
C GLN A 87 -6.84 -9.37 -1.44
N VAL A 88 -7.52 -8.92 -0.39
CA VAL A 88 -8.21 -9.76 0.60
C VAL A 88 -9.69 -9.39 0.74
N GLY A 89 -10.37 -9.23 -0.39
CA GLY A 89 -11.79 -8.86 -0.47
C GLY A 89 -12.03 -7.36 -0.59
N ASP A 90 -13.28 -6.99 -0.91
CA ASP A 90 -13.66 -5.59 -1.15
C ASP A 90 -14.14 -4.84 0.10
N ASN A 91 -14.15 -5.50 1.26
CA ASN A 91 -14.56 -4.95 2.53
C ASN A 91 -13.85 -5.64 3.70
N VAL A 92 -13.89 -5.01 4.88
CA VAL A 92 -13.17 -5.48 6.07
C VAL A 92 -13.72 -6.81 6.63
N PHE A 93 -15.02 -7.12 6.43
CA PHE A 93 -15.57 -8.42 6.83
C PHE A 93 -14.94 -9.55 6.02
N ALA A 94 -14.86 -9.40 4.69
CA ALA A 94 -14.19 -10.36 3.82
C ALA A 94 -12.72 -10.56 4.21
N ALA A 95 -12.00 -9.46 4.46
CA ALA A 95 -10.58 -9.51 4.84
C ALA A 95 -10.34 -10.28 6.14
N VAL A 96 -11.11 -9.98 7.19
CA VAL A 96 -11.01 -10.68 8.48
C VAL A 96 -11.44 -12.13 8.34
N LYS A 97 -12.48 -12.43 7.54
CA LYS A 97 -12.91 -13.82 7.28
C LYS A 97 -11.83 -14.65 6.60
N LEU A 98 -11.18 -14.10 5.57
CA LEU A 98 -10.12 -14.79 4.84
C LEU A 98 -8.91 -15.05 5.74
N PHE A 99 -8.57 -14.07 6.59
CA PHE A 99 -7.54 -14.24 7.61
C PHE A 99 -7.91 -15.34 8.61
N LEU A 100 -9.13 -15.32 9.15
CA LEU A 100 -9.66 -16.36 10.04
C LEU A 100 -9.60 -17.75 9.40
N SER A 101 -9.99 -17.85 8.13
CA SER A 101 -9.99 -19.11 7.37
C SER A 101 -8.59 -19.69 7.21
N LYS A 102 -7.57 -18.83 7.01
CA LYS A 102 -6.17 -19.25 7.00
C LYS A 102 -5.72 -19.69 8.39
N LYS A 103 -6.00 -18.89 9.41
CA LYS A 103 -5.61 -19.17 10.81
C LYS A 103 -6.23 -20.45 11.35
N LEU A 104 -7.48 -20.77 10.99
CA LEU A 104 -8.16 -22.01 11.37
C LEU A 104 -7.47 -23.27 10.85
N LYS A 105 -6.72 -23.19 9.74
CA LYS A 105 -5.91 -24.29 9.20
C LYS A 105 -4.57 -24.46 9.93
N GLU A 106 -4.06 -23.39 10.53
CA GLU A 106 -2.77 -23.36 11.23
C GLU A 106 -2.90 -23.72 12.72
N VAL A 107 -4.03 -23.39 13.35
CA VAL A 107 -4.25 -23.61 14.79
C VAL A 107 -4.68 -25.05 15.09
N THR A 108 -3.82 -25.78 15.81
CA THR A 108 -4.07 -27.16 16.27
C THR A 108 -4.80 -27.24 17.62
N ASP A 109 -4.78 -26.17 18.42
CA ASP A 109 -5.45 -26.13 19.72
C ASP A 109 -6.99 -26.12 19.56
N LYS A 110 -7.65 -27.15 20.11
CA LYS A 110 -9.09 -27.36 19.95
C LYS A 110 -9.94 -26.22 20.54
N LYS A 111 -9.54 -25.64 21.68
CA LYS A 111 -10.31 -24.59 22.36
C LYS A 111 -10.24 -23.28 21.56
N LYS A 112 -9.05 -22.89 21.11
CA LYS A 112 -8.84 -21.73 20.22
C LYS A 112 -9.56 -21.93 18.89
N ASN A 113 -9.51 -23.14 18.32
CA ASN A 113 -10.22 -23.46 17.08
C ASN A 113 -11.74 -23.26 17.23
N ALA A 114 -12.33 -23.70 18.34
CA ALA A 114 -13.76 -23.47 18.63
C ALA A 114 -14.11 -21.98 18.74
N ILE A 115 -13.28 -21.18 19.41
CA ILE A 115 -13.48 -19.72 19.51
C ILE A 115 -13.41 -19.06 18.13
N LEU A 116 -12.45 -19.45 17.30
CA LEU A 116 -12.30 -18.91 15.95
C LEU A 116 -13.50 -19.25 15.05
N LYS A 117 -14.09 -20.45 15.21
CA LYS A 117 -15.32 -20.85 14.48
C LYS A 117 -16.54 -20.02 14.90
N ASP A 118 -16.74 -19.81 16.21
CA ASP A 118 -17.83 -18.94 16.69
C ASP A 118 -17.70 -17.50 16.16
N ILE A 119 -16.48 -16.96 16.10
CA ILE A 119 -16.23 -15.65 15.48
C ILE A 119 -16.54 -15.69 13.98
N ASP A 120 -16.11 -16.72 13.25
CA ASP A 120 -16.37 -16.88 11.82
C ASP A 120 -17.87 -16.93 11.51
N GLU A 121 -18.65 -17.65 12.32
CA GLU A 121 -20.12 -17.74 12.20
C GLU A 121 -20.78 -16.38 12.44
N LYS A 122 -20.41 -15.67 13.51
CA LYS A 122 -20.93 -14.33 13.82
C LYS A 122 -20.59 -13.33 12.72
N LEU A 123 -19.36 -13.36 12.22
CA LEU A 123 -18.91 -12.51 11.12
C LEU A 123 -19.72 -12.81 9.86
N THR A 124 -19.87 -14.08 9.50
CA THR A 124 -20.60 -14.50 8.29
C THR A 124 -22.07 -14.10 8.34
N ARG A 125 -22.73 -14.29 9.50
CA ARG A 125 -24.11 -13.86 9.71
C ARG A 125 -24.25 -12.35 9.56
N THR A 126 -23.40 -11.59 10.24
CA THR A 126 -23.45 -10.11 10.23
C THR A 126 -23.19 -9.56 8.82
N ALA A 127 -22.20 -10.11 8.11
CA ALA A 127 -21.92 -9.71 6.72
C ALA A 127 -23.11 -9.99 5.80
N LYS A 128 -23.79 -11.13 5.97
CA LYS A 128 -25.01 -11.46 5.22
C LYS A 128 -26.16 -10.49 5.52
N GLU A 129 -26.39 -10.17 6.80
CA GLU A 129 -27.41 -9.21 7.23
C GLU A 129 -27.17 -7.80 6.67
N LEU A 130 -25.90 -7.38 6.59
CA LEU A 130 -25.49 -6.09 6.03
C LEU A 130 -25.32 -6.10 4.50
N GLY A 131 -25.47 -7.25 3.84
CA GLY A 131 -25.32 -7.39 2.39
C GLY A 131 -23.88 -7.29 1.87
N TYR A 132 -22.88 -7.57 2.69
CA TYR A 132 -21.47 -7.58 2.30
C TYR A 132 -21.05 -8.91 1.70
N SER A 133 -20.34 -8.85 0.56
CA SER A 133 -19.68 -10.04 -0.02
C SER A 133 -18.54 -10.51 0.89
N LEU A 134 -18.32 -11.82 0.91
CA LEU A 134 -17.21 -12.46 1.64
C LEU A 134 -16.20 -13.11 0.69
N GLU A 135 -16.32 -12.83 -0.62
CA GLU A 135 -15.38 -13.32 -1.63
C GLU A 135 -14.04 -12.58 -1.54
N GLN A 136 -12.95 -13.30 -1.83
CA GLN A 136 -11.62 -12.70 -1.94
C GLN A 136 -11.50 -11.71 -3.10
N LYS A 137 -12.24 -11.95 -4.20
CA LYS A 137 -12.15 -11.17 -5.44
C LYS A 137 -13.54 -10.96 -6.04
N THR A 138 -14.18 -9.85 -5.68
CA THR A 138 -15.55 -9.53 -6.12
C THR A 138 -15.60 -9.06 -7.57
N MET A 139 -16.80 -8.99 -8.15
CA MET A 139 -17.00 -8.48 -9.50
C MET A 139 -16.54 -7.01 -9.66
N LYS A 140 -16.71 -6.18 -8.63
CA LYS A 140 -16.22 -4.78 -8.64
C LYS A 140 -14.69 -4.73 -8.74
N MET A 141 -13.99 -5.59 -8.00
CA MET A 141 -12.53 -5.69 -8.07
C MET A 141 -12.06 -6.14 -9.46
N LYS A 142 -12.74 -7.13 -10.06
CA LYS A 142 -12.44 -7.58 -11.44
C LYS A 142 -12.73 -6.50 -12.49
N GLN A 143 -13.75 -5.67 -12.28
CA GLN A 143 -14.02 -4.51 -13.14
C GLN A 143 -12.92 -3.45 -13.01
N ARG A 144 -12.43 -3.20 -11.80
CA ARG A 144 -11.28 -2.32 -11.57
C ARG A 144 -10.01 -2.87 -12.22
N ASP A 145 -9.75 -4.18 -12.16
CA ASP A 145 -8.58 -4.79 -12.80
C ASP A 145 -8.51 -4.51 -14.31
N LYS A 146 -9.65 -4.38 -14.99
CA LYS A 146 -9.69 -4.02 -16.42
C LYS A 146 -9.23 -2.59 -16.71
N LYS A 147 -9.20 -1.72 -15.69
CA LYS A 147 -8.73 -0.34 -15.76
C LYS A 147 -7.28 -0.19 -15.29
N VAL A 148 -6.65 -1.28 -14.86
CA VAL A 148 -5.26 -1.26 -14.39
C VAL A 148 -4.33 -1.16 -15.58
N VAL A 149 -3.50 -0.12 -15.61
CA VAL A 149 -2.55 0.12 -16.71
C VAL A 149 -1.23 -0.61 -16.51
N THR A 150 -0.80 -0.78 -15.26
CA THR A 150 0.38 -1.57 -14.87
C THR A 150 0.22 -2.09 -13.45
N LYS A 151 0.92 -3.17 -13.11
CA LYS A 151 0.91 -3.75 -11.76
C LYS A 151 1.86 -3.07 -10.78
N ALA A 152 2.88 -2.38 -11.28
CA ALA A 152 4.05 -1.94 -10.49
C ALA A 152 4.65 -3.10 -9.65
N PHE A 153 5.65 -2.81 -8.81
CA PHE A 153 6.33 -3.81 -7.99
C PHE A 153 5.46 -4.37 -6.86
N HIS A 154 4.57 -3.56 -6.28
CA HIS A 154 3.66 -3.98 -5.21
C HIS A 154 2.52 -4.87 -5.71
N GLY A 155 2.27 -4.93 -7.03
CA GLY A 155 1.31 -5.85 -7.64
C GLY A 155 -0.17 -5.46 -7.49
N ALA A 156 -0.47 -4.33 -6.84
CA ALA A 156 -1.84 -3.89 -6.60
C ALA A 156 -2.50 -3.26 -7.83
N GLY A 157 -1.71 -2.86 -8.83
CA GLY A 157 -2.21 -2.18 -10.02
C GLY A 157 -2.33 -0.67 -9.84
N LEU A 158 -1.95 0.09 -10.86
CA LEU A 158 -2.20 1.53 -10.96
C LEU A 158 -3.38 1.77 -11.89
N VAL A 159 -4.26 2.70 -11.52
CA VAL A 159 -5.35 3.18 -12.36
C VAL A 159 -5.13 4.66 -12.60
N VAL A 160 -5.07 5.07 -13.85
CA VAL A 160 -5.01 6.47 -14.28
C VAL A 160 -6.06 6.72 -15.37
N PRO A 161 -6.52 7.96 -15.57
CA PRO A 161 -7.37 8.29 -16.70
C PRO A 161 -6.61 8.00 -18.00
N VAL A 162 -7.23 7.23 -18.90
CA VAL A 162 -6.75 7.01 -20.27
C VAL A 162 -7.88 7.40 -21.21
N ASP A 163 -7.59 8.30 -22.15
CA ASP A 163 -8.59 8.79 -23.10
C ASP A 163 -8.80 7.81 -24.28
N LYS A 164 -9.66 8.18 -25.23
CA LYS A 164 -9.97 7.36 -26.40
C LYS A 164 -8.82 7.21 -27.40
N ASN A 165 -7.74 7.99 -27.26
CA ASN A 165 -6.56 7.99 -28.10
C ASN A 165 -5.36 7.34 -27.37
N ASP A 166 -5.63 6.62 -26.28
CA ASP A 166 -4.64 6.00 -25.39
C ASP A 166 -3.71 6.99 -24.67
N VAL A 167 -4.12 8.26 -24.52
CA VAL A 167 -3.38 9.27 -23.76
C VAL A 167 -3.72 9.18 -22.28
N GLY A 168 -2.70 9.03 -21.45
CA GLY A 168 -2.72 8.99 -19.98
C GLY A 168 -1.65 8.07 -19.37
N TYR A 169 -1.16 7.09 -20.14
CA TYR A 169 -0.14 6.13 -19.71
C TYR A 169 0.66 5.60 -20.90
N ARG A 170 1.98 5.49 -20.70
CA ARG A 170 2.89 4.72 -21.54
C ARG A 170 3.83 3.89 -20.67
N GLU A 171 4.27 2.76 -21.20
CA GLU A 171 5.15 1.82 -20.47
C GLU A 171 6.55 2.39 -20.26
N LEU A 172 7.22 1.92 -19.20
CA LEU A 172 8.65 2.13 -19.01
C LEU A 172 9.46 1.43 -20.13
N PRO A 173 10.63 1.96 -20.52
CA PRO A 173 11.50 1.31 -21.50
C PRO A 173 12.13 0.01 -20.97
N GLU A 174 11.94 -0.30 -19.68
CA GLU A 174 12.49 -1.47 -19.02
C GLU A 174 11.39 -2.34 -18.42
N THR A 175 11.58 -3.66 -18.49
CA THR A 175 10.71 -4.60 -17.79
C THR A 175 10.93 -4.53 -16.28
N ASN A 176 9.94 -4.92 -15.47
CA ASN A 176 10.09 -4.98 -14.00
C ASN A 176 11.29 -5.82 -13.55
N ALA A 177 11.63 -6.88 -14.28
CA ALA A 177 12.79 -7.71 -13.97
C ALA A 177 14.11 -6.96 -14.21
N ASN A 178 14.22 -6.21 -15.30
CA ASN A 178 15.40 -5.40 -15.59
C ASN A 178 15.49 -4.19 -14.68
N LEU A 179 14.38 -3.49 -14.40
CA LEU A 179 14.37 -2.37 -13.47
C LEU A 179 14.84 -2.80 -12.07
N LYS A 180 14.44 -3.99 -11.60
CA LYS A 180 14.98 -4.57 -10.35
C LYS A 180 16.48 -4.83 -10.40
N LYS A 181 17.03 -5.25 -11.55
CA LYS A 181 18.48 -5.43 -11.73
C LYS A 181 19.21 -4.10 -11.72
N ILE A 182 18.68 -3.07 -12.38
CA ILE A 182 19.21 -1.70 -12.36
C ILE A 182 19.24 -1.18 -10.92
N CYS A 183 18.12 -1.30 -10.21
CA CYS A 183 18.03 -0.88 -8.81
C CYS A 183 19.06 -1.62 -7.94
N LYS A 184 19.22 -2.94 -8.15
CA LYS A 184 20.21 -3.75 -7.44
C LYS A 184 21.63 -3.28 -7.69
N ALA A 185 21.98 -3.01 -8.95
CA ALA A 185 23.32 -2.51 -9.30
C ALA A 185 23.64 -1.17 -8.61
N ILE A 186 22.64 -0.28 -8.47
CA ILE A 186 22.79 1.00 -7.75
C ILE A 186 23.01 0.78 -6.25
N VAL A 187 22.19 -0.08 -5.63
CA VAL A 187 22.27 -0.31 -4.17
C VAL A 187 23.55 -1.05 -3.79
N ASP A 188 23.97 -2.02 -4.60
CA ASP A 188 25.15 -2.83 -4.34
C ASP A 188 26.47 -2.17 -4.80
N ALA A 189 26.40 -1.00 -5.45
CA ALA A 189 27.60 -0.29 -5.90
C ALA A 189 28.54 0.02 -4.70
N PRO A 190 29.83 -0.32 -4.77
CA PRO A 190 30.78 -0.23 -3.66
C PRO A 190 31.21 1.22 -3.37
N THR A 191 31.10 2.12 -4.34
CA THR A 191 31.51 3.53 -4.22
C THR A 191 30.44 4.45 -4.80
N ASP A 192 30.45 5.72 -4.37
CA ASP A 192 29.53 6.73 -4.87
C ASP A 192 29.74 7.02 -6.37
N ASP A 193 30.99 6.97 -6.85
CA ASP A 193 31.32 7.13 -8.27
C ASP A 193 30.76 5.99 -9.13
N GLU A 194 30.87 4.75 -8.68
CA GLU A 194 30.26 3.60 -9.36
C GLU A 194 28.74 3.67 -9.31
N ARG A 195 28.18 4.12 -8.17
CA ARG A 195 26.74 4.31 -8.01
C ARG A 195 26.22 5.37 -8.97
N LEU A 196 26.92 6.50 -9.11
CA LEU A 196 26.56 7.57 -10.03
C LEU A 196 26.51 7.06 -11.48
N LYS A 197 27.45 6.21 -11.89
CA LYS A 197 27.43 5.55 -13.21
C LYS A 197 26.25 4.58 -13.33
N ALA A 198 25.99 3.77 -12.30
CA ALA A 198 24.87 2.84 -12.27
C ALA A 198 23.49 3.54 -12.30
N PHE A 199 23.42 4.83 -11.91
CA PHE A 199 22.22 5.65 -12.01
C PHE A 199 21.89 6.12 -13.45
N ALA A 200 22.79 5.98 -14.43
CA ALA A 200 22.57 6.48 -15.78
C ALA A 200 21.26 6.00 -16.43
N PRO A 201 20.85 4.71 -16.33
CA PRO A 201 19.56 4.26 -16.87
C PRO A 201 18.35 4.90 -16.17
N ILE A 202 18.45 5.20 -14.86
CA ILE A 202 17.40 5.93 -14.14
C ILE A 202 17.29 7.36 -14.67
N GLN A 203 18.41 8.05 -14.93
CA GLN A 203 18.41 9.42 -15.47
C GLN A 203 17.81 9.48 -16.88
N GLU A 204 18.08 8.47 -17.71
CA GLU A 204 17.45 8.33 -19.02
C GLU A 204 15.93 8.14 -18.91
N MET A 205 15.47 7.22 -18.03
CA MET A 205 14.05 7.05 -17.76
C MET A 205 13.38 8.31 -17.21
N LEU A 206 14.06 9.08 -16.35
CA LEU A 206 13.56 10.38 -15.88
C LEU A 206 13.33 11.36 -17.02
N THR A 207 14.22 11.36 -18.03
CA THR A 207 14.08 12.20 -19.23
C THR A 207 12.85 11.79 -20.03
N PHE A 208 12.64 10.48 -20.24
CA PHE A 208 11.44 9.98 -20.92
C PHE A 208 10.16 10.29 -20.14
N VAL A 209 10.19 10.24 -18.81
CA VAL A 209 9.06 10.65 -17.98
C VAL A 209 8.71 12.13 -18.18
N GLN A 210 9.69 13.02 -18.38
CA GLN A 210 9.39 14.42 -18.68
C GLN A 210 8.67 14.56 -20.02
N PHE A 211 9.14 13.88 -21.07
CA PHE A 211 8.42 13.86 -22.36
C PHE A 211 7.01 13.29 -22.22
N ALA A 212 6.85 12.21 -21.45
CA ALA A 212 5.54 11.63 -21.17
C ALA A 212 4.62 12.63 -20.46
N ASN A 213 5.13 13.37 -19.47
CA ASN A 213 4.36 14.39 -18.77
C ASN A 213 3.92 15.54 -19.71
N ASP A 214 4.81 16.02 -20.56
CA ASP A 214 4.48 17.07 -21.56
C ASP A 214 3.37 16.60 -22.53
N GLU A 215 3.33 15.29 -22.80
CA GLU A 215 2.35 14.61 -23.66
C GLU A 215 1.14 14.04 -22.87
N CYS A 216 0.97 14.43 -21.60
CA CYS A 216 -0.13 14.02 -20.71
C CYS A 216 -0.16 12.54 -20.28
N ASP A 217 0.90 11.77 -20.53
CA ASP A 217 1.08 10.39 -20.08
C ASP A 217 1.64 10.28 -18.66
N TYR A 218 0.94 10.92 -17.71
CA TYR A 218 1.36 11.04 -16.31
C TYR A 218 1.55 9.69 -15.59
N GLY A 219 0.91 8.63 -16.09
CA GLY A 219 1.02 7.27 -15.55
C GLY A 219 2.44 6.69 -15.59
N MET A 220 3.29 7.11 -16.52
CA MET A 220 4.67 6.60 -16.63
C MET A 220 5.53 7.05 -15.44
N GLY A 221 5.48 8.34 -15.10
CA GLY A 221 6.21 8.88 -13.96
C GLY A 221 5.69 8.34 -12.62
N TYR A 222 4.38 8.10 -12.56
CA TYR A 222 3.74 7.44 -11.43
C TYR A 222 4.26 6.00 -11.23
N GLU A 223 4.33 5.19 -12.30
CA GLU A 223 4.87 3.82 -12.24
C GLU A 223 6.32 3.79 -11.80
N LEU A 224 7.21 4.56 -12.46
CA LEU A 224 8.63 4.57 -12.12
C LEU A 224 8.85 4.98 -10.65
N GLY A 225 8.17 6.04 -10.21
CA GLY A 225 8.26 6.50 -8.83
C GLY A 225 7.78 5.45 -7.84
N MET A 226 6.72 4.73 -8.18
CA MET A 226 6.14 3.69 -7.32
C MET A 226 7.03 2.46 -7.25
N ASP A 227 7.65 2.05 -8.36
CA ASP A 227 8.59 0.93 -8.41
C ASP A 227 9.85 1.22 -7.58
N LEU A 228 10.40 2.42 -7.69
CA LEU A 228 11.54 2.87 -6.88
C LEU A 228 11.18 2.98 -5.38
N PHE A 229 9.98 3.48 -5.06
CA PHE A 229 9.45 3.47 -3.69
C PHE A 229 9.37 2.05 -3.13
N CYS A 230 8.83 1.12 -3.93
CA CYS A 230 8.68 -0.29 -3.59
C CYS A 230 10.00 -1.07 -3.51
N TYR A 231 11.04 -0.61 -4.19
CA TYR A 231 12.37 -1.17 -4.05
C TYR A 231 12.96 -0.88 -2.66
N GLY A 232 12.61 0.27 -2.07
CA GLY A 232 12.83 0.52 -0.64
C GLY A 232 14.21 1.04 -0.25
N SER A 233 15.10 1.35 -1.21
CA SER A 233 16.40 1.91 -0.86
C SER A 233 16.38 3.43 -0.71
N HIS A 234 17.06 3.92 0.33
CA HIS A 234 17.20 5.36 0.59
C HIS A 234 17.87 6.12 -0.56
N TYR A 235 18.70 5.46 -1.38
CA TYR A 235 19.31 6.06 -2.57
C TYR A 235 18.27 6.57 -3.57
N PHE A 236 17.05 6.04 -3.55
CA PHE A 236 15.98 6.45 -4.46
C PHE A 236 15.06 7.53 -3.88
N HIS A 237 15.15 7.87 -2.60
CA HIS A 237 14.20 8.79 -1.96
C HIS A 237 14.11 10.15 -2.68
N LYS A 238 15.25 10.70 -3.13
CA LYS A 238 15.28 11.94 -3.90
C LYS A 238 14.52 11.80 -5.23
N THR A 239 14.77 10.72 -5.96
CA THR A 239 14.11 10.43 -7.25
C THR A 239 12.61 10.20 -7.07
N VAL A 240 12.21 9.43 -6.06
CA VAL A 240 10.80 9.20 -5.71
C VAL A 240 10.12 10.52 -5.34
N GLY A 241 10.80 11.37 -4.56
CA GLY A 241 10.30 12.70 -4.17
C GLY A 241 10.19 13.71 -5.32
N GLN A 242 10.85 13.45 -6.46
CA GLN A 242 10.66 14.23 -7.69
C GLN A 242 9.50 13.68 -8.54
N LEU A 243 9.39 12.35 -8.62
CA LEU A 243 8.42 11.67 -9.48
C LEU A 243 7.01 11.66 -8.90
N LEU A 244 6.84 11.09 -7.70
CA LEU A 244 5.51 10.79 -7.16
C LEU A 244 4.71 12.05 -6.82
N PRO A 245 5.25 13.07 -6.13
CA PRO A 245 4.50 14.30 -5.87
C PRO A 245 4.02 14.98 -7.15
N LEU A 246 4.86 15.06 -8.17
CA LEU A 246 4.51 15.64 -9.47
C LEU A 246 3.42 14.83 -10.17
N ALA A 247 3.60 13.50 -10.27
CA ALA A 247 2.64 12.62 -10.92
C ALA A 247 1.26 12.68 -10.24
N TYR A 248 1.22 12.64 -8.90
CA TYR A 248 -0.04 12.81 -8.16
C TYR A 248 -0.66 14.19 -8.40
N THR A 249 0.13 15.26 -8.43
CA THR A 249 -0.39 16.61 -8.71
C THR A 249 -1.00 16.72 -10.10
N LEU A 250 -0.31 16.19 -11.13
CA LEU A 250 -0.80 16.16 -12.52
C LEU A 250 -2.08 15.32 -12.65
N LEU A 251 -2.18 14.23 -11.89
CA LEU A 251 -3.37 13.39 -11.78
C LEU A 251 -4.47 13.96 -10.88
N LYS A 252 -4.28 15.17 -10.30
CA LYS A 252 -5.19 15.83 -9.35
C LYS A 252 -5.46 15.01 -8.08
N ARG A 253 -4.43 14.34 -7.56
CA ARG A 253 -4.43 13.52 -6.34
C ARG A 253 -3.56 14.17 -5.26
N ASN A 254 -3.75 15.47 -5.00
CA ASN A 254 -2.83 16.27 -4.17
C ASN A 254 -2.58 15.69 -2.76
N LEU A 255 -3.59 15.10 -2.12
CA LEU A 255 -3.41 14.44 -0.82
C LEU A 255 -2.37 13.29 -0.88
N PHE A 256 -2.29 12.56 -1.98
CA PHE A 256 -1.27 11.51 -2.15
C PHE A 256 0.12 12.10 -2.32
N ALA A 257 0.24 13.29 -2.95
CA ALA A 257 1.50 14.03 -3.02
C ALA A 257 1.98 14.46 -1.62
N GLU A 258 1.07 14.97 -0.78
CA GLU A 258 1.37 15.33 0.62
C GLU A 258 1.81 14.10 1.43
N ILE A 259 1.05 13.00 1.33
CA ILE A 259 1.36 11.76 2.04
C ILE A 259 2.75 11.23 1.67
N ILE A 260 3.09 11.17 0.37
CA ILE A 260 4.39 10.63 -0.03
C ILE A 260 5.54 11.55 0.39
N GLN A 261 5.35 12.87 0.40
CA GLN A 261 6.35 13.82 0.90
C GLN A 261 6.60 13.63 2.40
N SER A 262 5.54 13.61 3.22
CA SER A 262 5.66 13.30 4.66
C SER A 262 6.31 11.94 4.87
N HIS A 263 5.89 10.92 4.10
CA HIS A 263 6.36 9.56 4.28
C HIS A 263 7.84 9.42 3.92
N LEU A 264 8.33 10.03 2.84
CA LEU A 264 9.75 9.99 2.50
C LEU A 264 10.63 10.77 3.49
N ALA A 265 10.10 11.84 4.08
CA ALA A 265 10.81 12.64 5.08
C ALA A 265 10.99 11.90 6.41
N ASP A 266 10.03 11.05 6.81
CA ASP A 266 10.07 10.25 8.04
C ASP A 266 9.61 8.80 7.79
N ARG A 267 10.34 8.11 6.90
CA ARG A 267 10.04 6.74 6.46
C ARG A 267 10.57 5.71 7.46
N ARG A 268 9.76 5.37 8.47
CA ARG A 268 10.18 4.45 9.54
C ARG A 268 9.91 2.98 9.20
N GLU A 269 10.83 2.12 9.61
CA GLU A 269 10.62 0.67 9.62
C GLU A 269 9.89 0.18 10.87
N GLU A 270 10.04 0.90 11.98
CA GLU A 270 9.50 0.54 13.30
C GLU A 270 8.77 1.75 13.92
N GLU A 271 8.07 1.54 15.03
CA GLU A 271 7.38 2.62 15.77
C GLU A 271 6.40 3.44 14.90
N VAL A 272 5.67 2.75 14.02
CA VAL A 272 4.70 3.39 13.11
C VAL A 272 3.42 3.88 13.83
N ASP A 273 3.19 3.46 15.08
CA ASP A 273 2.13 4.01 15.93
C ASP A 273 2.49 5.40 16.45
N ARG A 274 2.09 6.43 15.70
CA ARG A 274 2.31 7.84 16.06
C ARG A 274 1.49 8.35 17.25
N LEU A 275 0.58 7.55 17.80
CA LEU A 275 -0.23 7.92 18.97
C LEU A 275 0.25 7.27 20.27
N SER A 276 1.20 6.32 20.18
CA SER A 276 1.81 5.73 21.37
C SER A 276 2.65 6.77 22.14
N PRO A 277 2.57 6.79 23.48
CA PRO A 277 3.20 7.80 24.33
C PRO A 277 4.72 7.66 24.48
#